data_AF-A0A820Q9Y8-F1
#
_entry.id   AF-A0A820Q9Y8-F1
#
_cell.length_a   1.000
_cell.length_b   1.000
_cell.length_c   1.000
_cell.angle_alpha   90.00
_cell.angle_beta   90.00
_cell.angle_gamma   90.00
#
_symmetry.space_group_name_H-M   'P 1'
#
loop_
_entity.id
_entity.type
_entity.pdbx_description
1 polymer ?
#
loop_
_entity_poly.entity_id
_entity_poly.type
_entity_poly.pdbx_seq_one_letter_code
_entity_poly.pdbx_strand_id
1 'polypeptide(L)'
;AIDKARELAQITNLKESTRFICCNIYDLQEHLLCDQDELFDIVFTSYGVTIWLPDIDQWAFLISRYLKSNGIFIMAEFHPIVWMFDDTFSRIDYSYFNQNAIVSQSNGTYADRNAAISNLSVEWNHSISEILQALIRHGLRIDILREFDYSPYDCFSNTVKT
;
A
#
# COMPACT_ATOMS: atom_id res chain seq x y z
N ALA A 1 0.33 14.12 6.99
CA ALA A 1 1.31 13.03 6.79
C ALA A 1 2.69 13.56 6.37
N ILE A 2 2.82 14.25 5.22
CA ILE A 2 4.12 14.72 4.71
C ILE A 2 4.85 15.68 5.65
N ASP A 3 4.14 16.59 6.33
CA ASP A 3 4.80 17.49 7.29
C ASP A 3 5.42 16.72 8.46
N LYS A 4 4.75 15.65 8.93
CA LYS A 4 5.31 14.77 9.95
C LYS A 4 6.52 13.99 9.43
N ALA A 5 6.50 13.54 8.18
CA ALA A 5 7.64 12.88 7.56
C ALA A 5 8.86 13.81 7.43
N ARG A 6 8.63 15.09 7.07
CA ARG A 6 9.67 16.13 7.03
C ARG A 6 10.24 16.43 8.43
N GLU A 7 9.38 16.52 9.44
CA GLU A 7 9.79 16.67 10.84
C GLU A 7 10.67 15.49 11.29
N LEU A 8 10.25 14.25 11.00
CA LEU A 8 11.02 13.05 11.31
C LEU A 8 12.37 13.04 10.61
N ALA A 9 12.43 13.36 9.32
CA ALA A 9 13.68 13.46 8.57
C ALA A 9 14.63 14.52 9.15
N GLN A 10 14.10 15.61 9.69
CA GLN A 10 14.90 16.64 10.35
C GLN A 10 15.51 16.13 11.66
N ILE A 11 14.72 15.50 12.54
CA ILE A 11 15.23 15.01 13.83
C ILE A 11 16.17 13.81 13.69
N THR A 12 16.09 13.06 12.59
CA THR A 12 17.02 11.95 12.28
C THR A 12 18.20 12.36 11.41
N ASN A 13 18.39 13.66 11.12
CA ASN A 13 19.45 14.19 10.24
C ASN A 13 19.45 13.60 8.81
N LEU A 14 18.29 13.22 8.28
CA LEU A 14 18.13 12.67 6.92
C LEU A 14 17.57 13.68 5.91
N LYS A 15 17.21 14.88 6.36
CA LYS A 15 16.55 15.91 5.53
C LYS A 15 17.19 16.11 4.15
N GLU A 16 18.51 16.27 4.10
CA GLU A 16 19.25 16.53 2.84
C GLU A 16 19.31 15.32 1.91
N SER A 17 19.01 14.12 2.43
CA SER A 17 18.99 12.85 1.68
C SER A 17 17.57 12.34 1.38
N THR A 18 16.53 13.12 1.69
CA THR A 18 15.13 12.71 1.55
C THR A 18 14.33 13.72 0.74
N ARG A 19 13.54 13.23 -0.23
CA ARG A 19 12.56 14.03 -0.98
C ARG A 19 11.17 13.47 -0.72
N PHE A 20 10.24 14.32 -0.28
CA PHE A 20 8.84 13.96 -0.06
C PHE A 20 7.95 14.63 -1.10
N ILE A 21 7.18 13.83 -1.83
CA ILE A 21 6.22 14.25 -2.85
C ILE A 21 4.81 13.99 -2.32
N CYS A 22 3.95 15.00 -2.33
CA CYS A 22 2.56 14.89 -1.91
C CYS A 22 1.66 14.92 -3.15
N CYS A 23 1.31 13.76 -3.69
CA CYS A 23 0.42 13.64 -4.84
C CYS A 23 -0.42 12.36 -4.75
N ASN A 24 -1.47 12.28 -5.56
CA ASN A 24 -2.06 10.99 -5.88
C ASN A 24 -1.01 10.18 -6.66
N ILE A 25 -0.90 8.88 -6.39
CA ILE A 25 0.06 8.03 -7.08
C ILE A 25 -0.17 8.02 -8.60
N TYR A 26 -1.42 8.11 -9.06
CA TYR A 26 -1.73 8.13 -10.49
C TYR A 26 -1.33 9.43 -11.19
N ASP A 27 -1.07 10.50 -10.42
CA ASP A 27 -0.59 11.79 -10.92
C ASP A 27 0.95 11.90 -10.81
N LEU A 28 1.64 10.87 -10.32
CA LEU A 28 3.07 10.92 -9.98
C LEU A 28 3.95 11.42 -11.15
N GLN A 29 3.57 11.11 -12.39
CA GLN A 29 4.33 11.53 -13.57
C GLN A 29 4.37 13.05 -13.79
N GLU A 30 3.41 13.78 -13.22
CA GLU A 30 3.38 15.25 -13.25
C GLU A 30 4.31 15.86 -12.19
N HIS A 31 4.66 15.08 -11.17
CA HIS A 31 5.46 15.52 -10.02
C HIS A 31 6.89 14.96 -10.02
N LEU A 32 7.12 13.88 -10.75
CA LEU A 32 8.36 13.14 -10.80
C LEU A 32 8.67 12.76 -12.25
N LEU A 33 9.48 13.59 -12.91
CA LEU A 33 9.85 13.38 -14.30
C LEU A 33 10.92 12.29 -14.41
N CYS A 34 10.69 11.31 -15.28
CA CYS A 34 11.67 10.27 -15.59
C CYS A 34 12.67 10.75 -16.64
N ASP A 35 13.80 11.31 -16.20
CA ASP A 35 15.06 11.24 -16.95
C ASP A 35 15.84 9.99 -16.48
N GLN A 36 16.84 9.51 -17.23
CA GLN A 36 17.57 8.29 -16.83
C GLN A 36 18.21 8.37 -15.42
N ASP A 37 18.49 9.59 -14.94
CA ASP A 37 19.03 9.86 -13.60
C ASP A 37 17.96 9.85 -12.48
N GLU A 38 16.66 9.77 -12.80
CA GLU A 38 15.54 9.72 -11.83
C GLU A 38 14.92 8.32 -11.68
N LEU A 39 15.49 7.30 -12.30
CA LEU A 39 15.09 5.90 -12.05
C LEU A 39 15.68 5.40 -10.73
N PHE A 40 14.94 4.52 -10.05
CA PHE A 40 15.32 3.98 -8.75
C PHE A 40 15.91 2.58 -8.86
N ASP A 41 16.95 2.32 -8.06
CA ASP A 41 17.48 0.98 -7.86
C ASP A 41 16.51 0.12 -7.03
N ILE A 42 15.72 0.74 -6.15
CA ILE A 42 14.72 0.07 -5.30
C ILE A 42 13.43 0.88 -5.30
N VAL A 43 12.32 0.22 -5.58
CA VAL A 43 10.97 0.73 -5.30
C VAL A 43 10.37 -0.12 -4.18
N PHE A 44 9.76 0.52 -3.18
CA PHE A 44 9.23 -0.17 -2.01
C PHE A 44 7.77 0.24 -1.74
N THR A 45 6.95 -0.74 -1.38
CA THR A 45 5.57 -0.53 -0.91
C THR A 45 5.32 -1.44 0.29
N SER A 46 4.81 -0.86 1.37
CA SER A 46 4.55 -1.55 2.64
C SER A 46 3.06 -1.77 2.91
N TYR A 47 2.77 -2.31 4.09
CA TYR A 47 1.47 -2.81 4.50
C TYR A 47 0.31 -1.81 4.30
N GLY A 48 -0.82 -2.36 3.86
CA GLY A 48 -2.10 -1.69 3.72
C GLY A 48 -2.13 -0.64 2.61
N VAL A 49 -1.36 -0.81 1.52
CA VAL A 49 -1.34 0.17 0.43
C VAL A 49 -2.31 -0.22 -0.67
N THR A 50 -2.27 -1.47 -1.10
CA THR A 50 -3.01 -1.92 -2.30
C THR A 50 -4.52 -1.75 -2.18
N ILE A 51 -5.06 -1.86 -0.96
CA ILE A 51 -6.50 -1.72 -0.70
C ILE A 51 -7.07 -0.33 -1.03
N TRP A 52 -6.23 0.70 -1.07
CA TRP A 52 -6.67 2.07 -1.38
C TRP A 52 -6.67 2.38 -2.89
N LEU A 53 -6.25 1.43 -3.72
CA LEU A 53 -5.94 1.66 -5.12
C LEU A 53 -7.06 1.15 -6.03
N PRO A 54 -7.81 2.03 -6.73
CA PRO A 54 -8.83 1.55 -7.66
C PRO A 54 -8.28 0.81 -8.88
N ASP A 55 -7.02 1.06 -9.26
CA ASP A 55 -6.38 0.51 -10.45
C ASP A 55 -4.98 -0.05 -10.13
N ILE A 56 -4.94 -1.34 -9.80
CA ILE A 56 -3.69 -2.05 -9.50
C ILE A 56 -2.81 -2.23 -10.74
N ASP A 57 -3.37 -2.17 -11.95
CA ASP A 57 -2.61 -2.29 -13.20
C ASP A 57 -1.83 -1.00 -13.47
N GLN A 58 -2.45 0.16 -13.32
CA GLN A 58 -1.77 1.45 -13.42
C GLN A 58 -0.73 1.63 -12.30
N TRP A 59 -1.00 1.14 -11.09
CA TRP A 59 0.00 1.10 -10.02
C TRP A 59 1.23 0.26 -10.39
N ALA A 60 1.03 -0.95 -10.92
CA ALA A 60 2.11 -1.82 -11.36
C ALA A 60 2.92 -1.19 -12.52
N PHE A 61 2.24 -0.51 -13.45
CA PHE A 61 2.89 0.26 -14.51
C PHE A 61 3.82 1.34 -13.95
N LEU A 62 3.36 2.11 -12.95
CA LEU A 62 4.18 3.15 -12.32
C LEU A 62 5.41 2.56 -11.66
N ILE A 63 5.27 1.44 -10.93
CA ILE A 63 6.43 0.73 -10.36
C ILE A 63 7.44 0.39 -11.46
N SER A 64 7.00 -0.25 -12.54
CA SER A 64 7.90 -0.60 -13.65
C SER A 64 8.55 0.63 -14.28
N ARG A 65 7.80 1.73 -14.41
CA ARG A 65 8.28 2.94 -15.08
C ARG A 65 9.39 3.65 -14.32
N TYR A 66 9.31 3.64 -12.99
CA TYR A 66 10.30 4.29 -12.13
C TYR A 66 11.45 3.35 -11.72
N LEU A 67 11.40 2.08 -12.07
CA LEU A 67 12.44 1.11 -11.76
C LEU A 67 13.52 1.10 -12.86
N LYS A 68 14.80 1.07 -12.47
CA LYS A 68 15.89 0.75 -13.40
C LYS A 68 15.73 -0.68 -13.93
N SER A 69 16.32 -1.00 -15.09
CA SER A 69 16.24 -2.34 -15.69
C SER A 69 16.75 -3.48 -14.78
N ASN A 70 17.67 -3.18 -13.86
CA ASN A 70 18.19 -4.12 -12.85
C ASN A 70 17.73 -3.76 -11.41
N GLY A 71 16.74 -2.87 -11.29
CA GLY A 71 16.20 -2.47 -10.00
C GLY A 71 15.35 -3.57 -9.37
N ILE A 72 15.10 -3.43 -8.07
CA ILE A 72 14.33 -4.39 -7.28
C ILE A 72 13.07 -3.71 -6.77
N PHE A 73 11.91 -4.30 -7.06
CA PHE A 73 10.68 -3.97 -6.37
C PHE A 73 10.52 -4.84 -5.13
N ILE A 74 10.28 -4.23 -3.97
CA ILE A 74 10.04 -4.91 -2.71
C ILE A 74 8.64 -4.55 -2.23
N MET A 75 7.84 -5.57 -1.93
CA MET A 75 6.50 -5.42 -1.40
C MET A 75 6.37 -6.18 -0.09
N ALA A 76 5.83 -5.52 0.93
CA ALA A 76 5.39 -6.15 2.17
C ALA A 76 3.92 -5.77 2.38
N GLU A 77 3.02 -6.74 2.45
CA GLU A 77 1.58 -6.49 2.45
C GLU A 77 0.86 -7.52 3.31
N PHE A 78 -0.29 -7.13 3.87
CA PHE A 78 -1.20 -8.07 4.53
C PHE A 78 -1.79 -9.04 3.50
N HIS A 79 -2.00 -10.29 3.90
CA HIS A 79 -2.65 -11.25 3.02
C HIS A 79 -4.08 -10.78 2.69
N PRO A 80 -4.49 -10.66 1.41
CA PRO A 80 -5.77 -10.02 1.05
C PRO A 80 -7.03 -10.67 1.61
N ILE A 81 -6.92 -11.90 2.13
CA ILE A 81 -8.00 -12.57 2.85
C ILE A 81 -8.49 -11.77 4.06
N VAL A 82 -7.62 -10.97 4.71
CA VAL A 82 -8.01 -10.18 5.88
C VAL A 82 -9.04 -9.10 5.51
N TRP A 83 -9.04 -8.66 4.26
CA TRP A 83 -9.97 -7.65 3.73
C TRP A 83 -11.33 -8.22 3.30
N MET A 84 -11.52 -9.53 3.44
CA MET A 84 -12.84 -10.14 3.29
C MET A 84 -13.72 -9.95 4.53
N PHE A 85 -13.10 -9.70 5.68
CA PHE A 85 -13.78 -9.60 6.96
C PHE A 85 -14.35 -8.19 7.17
N ASP A 86 -15.38 -8.09 8.02
CA ASP A 86 -15.84 -6.80 8.53
C ASP A 86 -14.83 -6.18 9.51
N ASP A 87 -14.99 -4.89 9.83
CA ASP A 87 -14.09 -4.13 10.73
C ASP A 87 -13.91 -4.77 12.12
N THR A 88 -14.91 -5.55 12.55
CA THR A 88 -14.88 -6.27 13.84
C THR A 88 -14.27 -7.66 13.75
N PHE A 89 -13.87 -8.11 12.56
CA PHE A 89 -13.32 -9.44 12.29
C PHE A 89 -14.25 -10.58 12.78
N SER A 90 -15.57 -10.35 12.69
CA SER A 90 -16.62 -11.24 13.20
C SER A 90 -17.27 -12.09 12.12
N ARG A 91 -17.27 -11.60 10.87
CA ARG A 91 -17.83 -12.30 9.71
C ARG A 91 -17.09 -11.93 8.43
N ILE A 92 -17.29 -12.74 7.39
CA ILE A 92 -16.90 -12.41 6.02
C ILE A 92 -18.03 -11.61 5.39
N ASP A 93 -17.74 -10.36 5.02
CA ASP A 93 -18.72 -9.41 4.45
C ASP A 93 -18.36 -9.01 3.01
N TYR A 94 -17.09 -9.17 2.61
CA TYR A 94 -16.58 -8.70 1.33
C TYR A 94 -16.00 -9.83 0.47
N SER A 95 -16.11 -9.65 -0.84
CA SER A 95 -15.53 -10.56 -1.84
C SER A 95 -14.00 -10.54 -1.77
N TYR A 96 -13.36 -11.70 -1.94
CA TYR A 96 -11.91 -11.80 -2.12
C TYR A 96 -11.44 -11.09 -3.41
N PHE A 97 -12.26 -11.14 -4.46
CA PHE A 97 -11.98 -10.54 -5.75
C PHE A 97 -12.48 -9.10 -5.80
N ASN A 98 -11.78 -8.27 -6.57
CA ASN A 98 -12.21 -6.92 -6.90
C ASN A 98 -13.53 -6.98 -7.69
N GLN A 99 -14.62 -6.50 -7.08
CA GLN A 99 -15.93 -6.44 -7.73
C GLN A 99 -16.39 -5.00 -7.87
N ASN A 100 -16.37 -4.24 -6.78
CA ASN A 100 -16.79 -2.85 -6.71
C ASN A 100 -16.02 -2.15 -5.58
N ALA A 101 -16.06 -0.82 -5.58
CA ALA A 101 -15.59 -0.02 -4.46
C ALA A 101 -16.38 -0.36 -3.18
N ILE A 102 -15.66 -0.57 -2.09
CA ILE A 102 -16.19 -0.76 -0.75
C ILE A 102 -16.16 0.61 -0.07
N VAL A 103 -17.32 1.13 0.31
CA VAL A 103 -17.43 2.41 1.00
C VAL A 103 -17.81 2.14 2.45
N SER A 104 -16.95 2.54 3.38
CA SER A 104 -17.18 2.38 4.81
C SER A 104 -17.00 3.71 5.54
N GLN A 105 -17.75 3.86 6.64
CA GLN A 105 -17.62 5.00 7.54
C GLN A 105 -17.14 4.49 8.89
N SER A 106 -15.93 4.90 9.26
CA SER A 106 -15.31 4.49 10.52
C SER A 106 -15.18 5.68 11.47
N ASN A 107 -15.36 5.43 12.77
CA ASN A 107 -14.97 6.36 13.82
C ASN A 107 -13.64 5.91 14.44
N GLY A 108 -12.76 6.84 14.73
CA GLY A 108 -11.40 6.57 15.18
C GLY A 108 -10.47 6.15 14.04
N THR A 109 -9.38 5.48 14.41
CA THR A 109 -8.37 4.93 13.49
C THR A 109 -7.86 3.59 14.00
N TYR A 110 -7.15 2.84 13.16
CA TYR A 110 -6.48 1.60 13.61
C TYR A 110 -5.43 1.84 14.71
N ALA A 111 -4.85 3.05 14.80
CA ALA A 111 -3.86 3.42 15.80
C ALA A 111 -4.49 3.97 17.10
N ASP A 112 -5.67 4.57 17.00
CA ASP A 112 -6.46 5.07 18.12
C ASP A 112 -7.95 4.96 17.79
N ARG A 113 -8.60 3.93 18.35
CA ARG A 113 -10.03 3.64 18.14
C ARG A 113 -10.96 4.66 18.78
N ASN A 114 -10.48 5.46 19.73
CA ASN A 114 -11.26 6.47 20.43
C ASN A 114 -11.02 7.88 19.89
N ALA A 115 -10.18 8.03 18.85
CA ALA A 115 -9.95 9.32 18.24
C ALA A 115 -11.27 9.91 17.74
N ALA A 116 -11.50 11.21 18.00
CA ALA A 116 -12.67 11.95 17.54
C ALA A 116 -12.57 12.29 16.03
N ILE A 117 -12.32 11.26 15.23
CA ILE A 117 -12.15 11.29 13.78
C ILE A 117 -13.28 10.45 13.21
N SER A 118 -13.99 10.98 12.22
CA SER A 118 -14.94 10.21 11.42
C SER A 118 -14.53 10.33 9.97
N ASN A 119 -14.20 9.21 9.35
CA ASN A 119 -13.70 9.16 8.00
C ASN A 119 -14.60 8.29 7.13
N LEU A 120 -14.79 8.73 5.90
CA LEU A 120 -15.27 7.91 4.82
C LEU A 120 -14.05 7.31 4.13
N SER A 121 -13.94 5.98 4.09
CA SER A 121 -12.95 5.28 3.27
C SER A 121 -13.61 4.69 2.03
N VAL A 122 -12.82 4.62 0.96
CA VAL A 122 -13.16 3.88 -0.24
C VAL A 122 -12.00 2.93 -0.53
N GLU A 123 -12.34 1.66 -0.62
CA GLU A 123 -11.39 0.55 -0.64
C GLU A 123 -11.72 -0.44 -1.76
N TRP A 124 -10.72 -1.19 -2.20
CA TRP A 124 -10.82 -2.22 -3.24
C TRP A 124 -10.06 -3.47 -2.80
N ASN A 125 -10.72 -4.62 -2.87
CA ASN A 125 -10.07 -5.90 -2.59
C ASN A 125 -9.33 -6.38 -3.83
N HIS A 126 -8.02 -6.58 -3.74
CA HIS A 126 -7.23 -7.18 -4.80
C HIS A 126 -6.76 -8.58 -4.42
N SER A 127 -7.10 -9.57 -5.24
CA SER A 127 -6.59 -10.92 -5.02
C SER A 127 -5.08 -10.98 -5.22
N ILE A 128 -4.41 -11.96 -4.61
CA ILE A 128 -2.97 -12.18 -4.83
C ILE A 128 -2.68 -12.34 -6.32
N SER A 129 -3.51 -13.11 -7.03
CA SER A 129 -3.34 -13.30 -8.47
C SER A 129 -3.47 -12.00 -9.25
N GLU A 130 -4.37 -11.10 -8.86
CA GLU A 130 -4.58 -9.82 -9.55
C GLU A 130 -3.34 -8.92 -9.40
N ILE A 131 -2.83 -8.80 -8.16
CA ILE A 131 -1.61 -8.04 -7.84
C ILE A 131 -0.41 -8.60 -8.60
N LEU A 132 -0.14 -9.91 -8.47
CA LEU A 132 1.02 -10.54 -9.11
C LEU A 132 0.95 -10.46 -10.64
N GLN A 133 -0.23 -10.68 -11.23
CA GLN A 133 -0.39 -10.60 -12.67
C GLN A 133 -0.25 -9.18 -13.19
N ALA A 134 -0.68 -8.15 -12.43
CA ALA A 134 -0.43 -6.76 -12.81
C ALA A 134 1.07 -6.45 -12.90
N LEU A 135 1.83 -6.87 -11.89
CA LEU A 135 3.29 -6.71 -11.89
C LEU A 135 3.94 -7.46 -13.07
N ILE A 136 3.54 -8.71 -13.31
CA ILE A 136 4.05 -9.53 -14.42
C ILE A 136 3.73 -8.90 -15.79
N ARG A 137 2.51 -8.39 -15.99
CA ARG A 137 2.09 -7.74 -17.24
C ARG A 137 2.95 -6.53 -17.57
N HIS A 138 3.37 -5.78 -16.55
CA HIS A 138 4.25 -4.63 -16.69
C HIS A 138 5.75 -4.99 -16.65
N GLY A 139 6.09 -6.26 -16.90
CA GLY A 139 7.46 -6.69 -17.15
C GLY A 139 8.30 -6.96 -15.90
N LEU A 140 7.71 -6.93 -14.70
CA LEU A 140 8.40 -7.37 -13.50
C LEU A 140 8.47 -8.91 -13.46
N ARG A 141 9.63 -9.43 -13.07
CA ARG A 141 9.82 -10.86 -12.77
C ARG A 141 9.64 -11.10 -11.28
N ILE A 142 8.78 -12.04 -10.92
CA ILE A 142 8.59 -12.45 -9.53
C ILE A 142 9.67 -13.45 -9.16
N ASP A 143 10.67 -13.00 -8.40
CA ASP A 143 11.77 -13.86 -7.94
C ASP A 143 11.44 -14.57 -6.62
N ILE A 144 10.73 -13.89 -5.72
CA ILE A 144 10.43 -14.40 -4.38
C ILE A 144 9.00 -13.98 -4.01
N LEU A 145 8.19 -14.97 -3.64
CA LEU A 145 6.93 -14.80 -2.93
C LEU A 145 7.01 -15.60 -1.63
N ARG A 146 6.82 -14.94 -0.50
CA ARG A 146 6.84 -15.56 0.83
C ARG A 146 5.67 -15.05 1.65
N GLU A 147 4.98 -15.99 2.28
CA GLU A 147 3.91 -15.71 3.23
C GLU A 147 4.41 -15.98 4.64
N PHE A 148 3.85 -15.23 5.59
CA PHE A 148 4.17 -15.33 7.00
C PHE A 148 2.87 -15.53 7.77
N ASP A 149 2.90 -16.38 8.79
CA ASP A 149 1.76 -16.76 9.62
C ASP A 149 1.51 -15.79 10.79
N TYR A 150 2.02 -14.56 10.67
CA TYR A 150 1.89 -13.53 11.68
C TYR A 150 1.58 -12.16 11.07
N SER A 151 0.97 -11.30 11.87
CA SER A 151 0.83 -9.86 11.59
C SER A 151 1.96 -9.09 12.27
N PRO A 152 2.54 -8.05 11.63
CA PRO A 152 3.53 -7.18 12.28
C PRO A 152 2.95 -6.36 13.44
N TYR A 153 1.62 -6.20 13.50
CA TYR A 153 0.92 -5.37 14.50
C TYR A 153 -0.36 -6.04 15.01
N ASP A 154 -0.77 -5.68 16.23
CA ASP A 154 -2.08 -6.03 16.78
C ASP A 154 -3.14 -5.02 16.30
N CYS A 155 -3.51 -5.14 15.02
CA CYS A 155 -4.32 -4.14 14.32
C CYS A 155 -5.73 -4.60 13.95
N PHE A 156 -6.07 -5.87 14.20
CA PHE A 156 -7.40 -6.42 13.90
C PHE A 156 -8.27 -6.48 15.16
N SER A 157 -9.57 -6.27 15.00
CA SER A 157 -10.51 -6.39 16.11
C SER A 157 -10.74 -7.86 16.47
N ASN A 158 -11.02 -8.14 17.74
CA ASN A 158 -11.35 -9.48 18.22
C ASN A 158 -10.30 -10.57 17.94
N THR A 159 -9.05 -10.19 17.65
CA THR A 159 -7.90 -11.09 17.60
C THR A 159 -7.18 -11.14 18.95
N VAL A 160 -6.41 -12.21 19.18
CA VAL A 160 -5.57 -12.36 20.36
C VAL A 160 -4.11 -12.24 19.93
N LYS A 161 -3.38 -11.29 20.52
CA LYS A 161 -1.93 -11.20 20.34
C LYS A 161 -1.25 -12.42 20.97
N THR A 162 -0.66 -13.26 20.14
CA THR A 162 0.13 -14.44 20.54
C THR A 162 1.60 -14.12 20.71
#